data_AF-A0A2R6CQB8-F1
#
_entry.id   AF-A0A2R6CQB8-F1
#
_cell.length_a   1.000
_cell.length_b   1.000
_cell.length_c   1.000
_cell.angle_alpha   90.00
_cell.angle_beta   90.00
_cell.angle_gamma   90.00
#
_symmetry.space_group_name_H-M   'P 1'
#
loop_
_entity.id
_entity.type
_entity.pdbx_description
1 polymer ?
#
loop_
_entity_poly.entity_id
_entity_poly.type
_entity_poly.pdbx_seq_one_letter_code
_entity_poly.pdbx_strand_id
1 'polypeptide(L)'
;MCRVYVFDWVSMVSDVFYRQSLSSPGHYFHVEKPMSHARTPIEAFFEFQREALRGTETAVETAFEFNREMAETFHVSGESGREMGEMTLEASRQSLHRTLDAVESMPGETPGLADVRDSVDETFEAADAEYEHVADGVVENVEQQVELLLAFNEQLETQFLDLLEELEAGTEAVAQEASRSIDEPVEIDIPDDSTTDAGAGDSINDVETVEGIGPTYAERLRDAGIETVSDLAASDTAELADVADTSESRAQDWLDQVEG
;
A
#
# COMPACT_ATOMS: atom_id res chain seq x y z
N MET A 1 -10.52 -8.36 21.76
CA MET A 1 -11.36 -8.16 20.57
C MET A 1 -11.12 -6.76 20.03
N CYS A 2 -10.19 -6.58 19.09
CA CYS A 2 -10.05 -5.35 18.32
C CYS A 2 -10.51 -5.64 16.89
N ARG A 3 -11.52 -4.90 16.43
CA ARG A 3 -12.11 -4.97 15.09
C ARG A 3 -11.43 -3.89 14.25
N VAL A 4 -10.61 -4.32 13.29
CA VAL A 4 -9.89 -3.44 12.36
C VAL A 4 -10.88 -2.92 11.32
N TYR A 5 -10.94 -1.60 11.18
CA TYR A 5 -11.61 -0.90 10.09
C TYR A 5 -10.77 -1.00 8.82
N VAL A 6 -11.31 -1.62 7.76
CA VAL A 6 -10.79 -1.50 6.40
C VAL A 6 -11.54 -0.36 5.74
N PHE A 7 -10.78 0.67 5.35
CA PHE A 7 -11.27 1.90 4.72
C PHE A 7 -11.68 1.60 3.26
N ASP A 8 -12.88 2.06 2.89
CA ASP A 8 -13.49 1.88 1.58
C ASP A 8 -12.89 2.87 0.56
N TRP A 9 -11.81 2.44 -0.08
CA TRP A 9 -11.06 3.21 -1.09
C TRP A 9 -11.82 3.33 -2.42
N VAL A 10 -12.77 2.42 -2.69
CA VAL A 10 -13.53 2.34 -3.94
C VAL A 10 -14.51 3.52 -4.11
N SER A 11 -15.10 4.00 -3.01
CA SER A 11 -16.03 5.14 -3.03
C SER A 11 -15.36 6.49 -3.34
N MET A 12 -14.08 6.65 -3.00
CA MET A 12 -13.39 7.94 -3.14
C MET A 12 -12.87 8.20 -4.57
N VAL A 13 -12.58 7.15 -5.33
CA VAL A 13 -12.10 7.26 -6.71
C VAL A 13 -13.25 7.56 -7.69
N SER A 14 -14.47 7.11 -7.37
CA SER A 14 -15.65 7.31 -8.22
C SER A 14 -16.16 8.75 -8.26
N ASP A 15 -16.01 9.52 -7.17
CA ASP A 15 -16.53 10.90 -7.05
C ASP A 15 -15.67 11.92 -7.83
N VAL A 16 -14.36 11.68 -7.92
CA VAL A 16 -13.41 12.58 -8.61
C VAL A 16 -13.58 12.53 -10.13
N PHE A 17 -13.91 11.36 -10.68
CA PHE A 17 -14.05 11.19 -12.14
C PHE A 17 -15.36 11.80 -12.67
N TYR A 18 -16.43 11.80 -11.87
CA TYR A 18 -17.75 12.31 -12.28
C TYR A 18 -17.83 13.84 -12.35
N ARG A 19 -17.05 14.56 -11.53
CA ARG A 19 -17.08 16.03 -11.48
C ARG A 19 -16.39 16.75 -12.64
N GLN A 20 -15.51 16.08 -13.40
CA GLN A 20 -14.69 16.72 -14.42
C GLN A 20 -15.36 16.79 -15.81
N SER A 21 -16.48 16.08 -16.03
CA SER A 21 -17.07 15.85 -17.36
C SER A 21 -18.04 16.94 -17.84
N LEU A 22 -18.66 17.72 -16.95
CA LEU A 22 -19.78 18.62 -17.32
C LEU A 22 -19.37 20.11 -17.43
N SER A 23 -18.49 20.45 -18.37
CA SER A 23 -18.31 21.87 -18.78
C SER A 23 -18.03 22.06 -20.27
N SER A 24 -19.12 22.36 -20.99
CA SER A 24 -19.22 23.17 -22.22
C SER A 24 -18.80 22.60 -23.60
N PRO A 25 -19.41 23.13 -24.69
CA PRO A 25 -19.91 22.31 -25.80
C PRO A 25 -19.27 22.61 -27.17
N GLY A 26 -19.40 21.64 -28.08
CA GLY A 26 -19.54 21.86 -29.52
C GLY A 26 -18.30 22.22 -30.32
N HIS A 27 -17.61 21.22 -30.88
CA HIS A 27 -16.98 21.36 -32.20
C HIS A 27 -16.73 19.99 -32.87
N TYR A 28 -17.34 19.77 -34.03
CA TYR A 28 -17.04 18.68 -34.96
C TYR A 28 -15.60 18.80 -35.47
N PHE A 29 -14.77 17.75 -35.34
CA PHE A 29 -13.61 17.58 -36.22
C PHE A 29 -13.25 16.10 -36.45
N HIS A 30 -12.70 15.87 -37.64
CA HIS A 30 -12.24 14.64 -38.28
C HIS A 30 -11.91 13.43 -37.38
N VAL A 31 -12.43 12.27 -37.79
CA VAL A 31 -11.90 10.94 -37.40
C VAL A 31 -10.55 10.75 -38.10
N GLU A 32 -9.50 11.34 -37.54
CA GLU A 32 -8.18 10.71 -37.63
C GLU A 32 -8.26 9.44 -36.80
N LYS A 33 -8.01 8.29 -37.43
CA LYS A 33 -7.83 7.02 -36.74
C LYS A 33 -6.66 7.21 -35.75
N PRO A 34 -6.84 7.15 -34.41
CA PRO A 34 -5.70 6.98 -33.55
C PRO A 34 -5.24 5.52 -33.74
N MET A 35 -4.19 5.29 -34.53
CA MET A 35 -3.43 4.06 -34.37
C MET A 35 -2.75 4.12 -33.00
N SER A 36 -3.36 3.36 -32.09
CA SER A 36 -2.71 2.52 -31.08
C SER A 36 -1.61 3.17 -30.25
N HIS A 37 -1.98 3.74 -29.11
CA HIS A 37 -1.46 3.31 -27.81
C HIS A 37 -2.47 3.74 -26.74
N ALA A 38 -3.75 3.40 -26.94
CA ALA A 38 -4.63 3.30 -25.79
C ALA A 38 -4.14 2.06 -25.07
N ARG A 39 -3.26 2.25 -24.07
CA ARG A 39 -2.86 1.20 -23.13
C ARG A 39 -4.13 0.48 -22.78
N THR A 40 -4.23 -0.79 -23.17
CA THR A 40 -5.43 -1.56 -22.86
C THR A 40 -5.63 -1.49 -21.33
N PRO A 41 -6.86 -1.54 -20.80
CA PRO A 41 -7.06 -1.52 -19.35
C PRO A 41 -6.17 -2.53 -18.60
N ILE A 42 -5.84 -3.63 -19.28
CA ILE A 42 -4.88 -4.65 -18.87
C ILE A 42 -3.44 -4.11 -18.83
N GLU A 43 -2.98 -3.42 -19.87
CA GLU A 43 -1.64 -2.77 -19.92
C GLU A 43 -1.46 -1.70 -18.84
N ALA A 44 -2.49 -0.90 -18.55
CA ALA A 44 -2.45 0.11 -17.50
C ALA A 44 -2.36 -0.53 -16.09
N PHE A 45 -3.04 -1.67 -15.89
CA PHE A 45 -2.92 -2.47 -14.67
C PHE A 45 -1.51 -3.06 -14.51
N PHE A 46 -0.93 -3.62 -15.58
CA PHE A 46 0.44 -4.14 -15.56
C PHE A 46 1.50 -3.07 -15.30
N GLU A 47 1.28 -1.86 -15.79
CA GLU A 47 2.20 -0.74 -15.56
C GLU A 47 2.11 -0.22 -14.12
N PHE A 48 0.90 -0.16 -13.55
CA PHE A 48 0.70 0.15 -12.13
C PHE A 48 1.36 -0.91 -11.24
N GLN A 49 1.23 -2.19 -11.59
CA GLN A 49 1.92 -3.28 -10.89
C GLN A 49 3.43 -3.11 -10.97
N ARG A 50 3.99 -2.82 -12.16
CA ARG A 50 5.44 -2.60 -12.33
C ARG A 50 5.97 -1.41 -11.53
N GLU A 51 5.19 -0.32 -11.43
CA GLU A 51 5.55 0.84 -10.62
C GLU A 51 5.50 0.51 -9.12
N ALA A 52 4.49 -0.25 -8.68
CA ALA A 52 4.37 -0.71 -7.31
C ALA A 52 5.54 -1.62 -6.89
N LEU A 53 5.99 -2.51 -7.78
CA LEU A 53 7.17 -3.37 -7.58
C LEU A 53 8.45 -2.57 -7.34
N ARG A 54 8.69 -1.52 -8.15
CA ARG A 54 9.84 -0.62 -7.95
C ARG A 54 9.73 0.20 -6.67
N GLY A 55 8.51 0.64 -6.35
CA GLY A 55 8.22 1.32 -5.10
C GLY A 55 8.56 0.46 -3.88
N THR A 56 8.25 -0.84 -3.93
CA THR A 56 8.60 -1.78 -2.86
C THR A 56 10.10 -2.06 -2.78
N GLU A 57 10.79 -2.23 -3.91
CA GLU A 57 12.25 -2.40 -3.97
C GLU A 57 12.97 -1.21 -3.30
N THR A 58 12.58 0.01 -3.67
CA THR A 58 13.17 1.23 -3.11
C THR A 58 12.89 1.37 -1.61
N ALA A 59 11.66 1.02 -1.17
CA ALA A 59 11.27 1.09 0.23
C ALA A 59 12.05 0.09 1.10
N VAL A 60 12.35 -1.08 0.55
CA VAL A 60 13.15 -2.12 1.20
C VAL A 60 14.61 -1.65 1.31
N GLU A 61 15.24 -1.19 0.22
CA GLU A 61 16.61 -0.64 0.25
C GLU A 61 16.75 0.50 1.27
N THR A 62 15.81 1.44 1.27
CA THR A 62 15.78 2.57 2.21
C THR A 62 15.73 2.10 3.66
N ALA A 63 15.00 1.02 3.95
CA ALA A 63 14.90 0.47 5.29
C ALA A 63 16.24 -0.15 5.77
N PHE A 64 17.02 -0.75 4.88
CA PHE A 64 18.35 -1.27 5.21
C PHE A 64 19.37 -0.17 5.46
N GLU A 65 19.39 0.85 4.62
CA GLU A 65 20.25 2.01 4.82
C GLU A 65 19.97 2.69 6.15
N PHE A 66 18.68 2.86 6.48
CA PHE A 66 18.26 3.41 7.77
C PHE A 66 18.75 2.56 8.97
N ASN A 67 18.62 1.23 8.90
CA ASN A 67 19.10 0.35 9.97
C ASN A 67 20.63 0.43 10.14
N ARG A 68 21.38 0.53 9.04
CA ARG A 68 22.84 0.67 9.06
C ARG A 68 23.27 2.00 9.68
N GLU A 69 22.65 3.10 9.26
CA GLU A 69 22.94 4.44 9.79
C GLU A 69 22.64 4.53 11.30
N MET A 70 21.56 3.88 11.75
CA MET A 70 21.21 3.81 13.16
C MET A 70 22.27 3.01 13.95
N ALA A 71 22.74 1.89 13.43
CA ALA A 71 23.79 1.09 14.06
C ALA A 71 25.11 1.86 14.23
N GLU A 72 25.54 2.58 13.20
CA GLU A 72 26.72 3.47 13.28
C GLU A 72 26.52 4.58 14.32
N THR A 73 25.31 5.15 14.40
CA THR A 73 24.98 6.17 15.41
C THR A 73 25.04 5.61 16.83
N PHE A 74 24.56 4.38 17.05
CA PHE A 74 24.67 3.71 18.35
C PHE A 74 26.12 3.42 18.74
N HIS A 75 26.99 3.07 17.80
CA HIS A 75 28.42 2.89 18.05
C HIS A 75 29.07 4.19 18.56
N VAL A 76 28.83 5.32 17.87
CA VAL A 76 29.34 6.65 18.28
C VAL A 76 28.82 7.06 19.66
N SER A 77 27.56 6.73 19.96
CA SER A 77 26.98 6.96 21.29
C SER A 77 27.64 6.06 22.36
N GLY A 78 28.01 4.83 22.02
CA GLY A 78 28.74 3.91 22.89
C GLY A 78 30.13 4.44 23.22
N GLU A 79 30.89 4.84 22.20
CA GLU A 79 32.22 5.46 22.36
C GLU A 79 32.17 6.70 23.25
N SER A 80 31.18 7.58 23.04
CA SER A 80 30.98 8.76 23.88
C SER A 80 30.75 8.39 25.35
N GLY A 81 30.01 7.30 25.62
CA GLY A 81 29.78 6.79 26.97
C GLY A 81 31.03 6.17 27.61
N ARG A 82 31.93 5.60 26.81
CA ARG A 82 33.23 5.07 27.27
C ARG A 82 34.15 6.18 27.73
N GLU A 83 34.34 7.17 26.87
CA GLU A 83 35.20 8.33 27.13
C GLU A 83 34.75 9.08 28.40
N MET A 84 33.43 9.23 28.61
CA MET A 84 32.89 9.83 29.83
C MET A 84 33.16 9.00 31.09
N GLY A 85 33.13 7.66 30.99
CA GLY A 85 33.42 6.76 32.10
C GLY A 85 34.89 6.83 32.53
N GLU A 86 35.80 6.72 31.58
CA GLU A 86 37.25 6.87 31.79
C GLU A 86 37.59 8.23 32.41
N MET A 87 37.02 9.31 31.86
CA MET A 87 37.20 10.66 32.41
C MET A 87 36.73 10.76 33.87
N THR A 88 35.64 10.07 34.22
CA THR A 88 35.09 10.08 35.59
C THR A 88 35.97 9.29 36.57
N LEU A 89 36.48 8.13 36.15
CA LEU A 89 37.40 7.32 36.95
C LEU A 89 38.72 8.06 37.18
N GLU A 90 39.29 8.67 36.15
CA GLU A 90 40.51 9.46 36.25
C GLU A 90 40.33 10.70 37.14
N ALA A 91 39.21 11.42 37.00
CA ALA A 91 38.90 12.55 37.88
C ALA A 91 38.81 12.13 39.36
N SER A 92 38.23 10.95 39.62
CA SER A 92 38.09 10.38 40.96
C SER A 92 39.45 9.94 41.53
N ARG A 93 40.28 9.28 40.71
CA ARG A 93 41.67 8.90 41.03
C ARG A 93 42.48 10.12 41.44
N GLN A 94 42.45 11.18 40.64
CA GLN A 94 43.16 12.42 40.95
C GLN A 94 42.64 13.11 42.22
N SER A 95 41.34 13.06 42.48
CA SER A 95 40.76 13.62 43.71
C SER A 95 41.30 12.91 44.95
N LEU A 96 41.40 11.58 44.92
CA LEU A 96 41.95 10.79 46.01
C LEU A 96 43.43 11.06 46.21
N HIS A 97 44.23 11.10 45.14
CA HIS A 97 45.65 11.47 45.22
C HIS A 97 45.86 12.86 45.82
N ARG A 98 45.08 13.87 45.40
CA ARG A 98 45.15 15.22 46.01
C ARG A 98 44.80 15.21 47.50
N THR A 99 43.89 14.35 47.92
CA THR A 99 43.51 14.20 49.33
C THR A 99 44.65 13.55 50.13
N LEU A 100 45.28 12.52 49.56
CA LEU A 100 46.44 11.86 50.15
C LEU A 100 47.64 12.82 50.24
N ASP A 101 47.89 13.63 49.20
CA ASP A 101 48.92 14.69 49.23
C ASP A 101 48.67 15.70 50.35
N ALA A 102 47.42 16.12 50.54
CA ALA A 102 47.05 17.01 51.63
C ALA A 102 47.32 16.38 53.00
N VAL A 103 47.08 15.07 53.15
CA VAL A 103 47.38 14.31 54.38
C VAL A 103 48.89 14.20 54.62
N GLU A 104 49.67 13.92 53.58
CA GLU A 104 51.14 13.84 53.66
C GLU A 104 51.78 15.18 54.02
N SER A 105 51.17 16.29 53.59
CA SER A 105 51.66 17.64 53.89
C SER A 105 51.45 18.10 55.35
N MET A 106 50.66 17.38 56.14
CA MET A 106 50.39 17.74 57.54
C MET A 106 51.55 17.34 58.48
N PRO A 107 51.81 18.11 59.57
CA PRO A 107 52.87 17.78 60.52
C PRO A 107 52.58 16.47 61.27
N GLY A 108 53.38 15.44 61.02
CA GLY A 108 53.29 14.11 61.65
C GLY A 108 53.88 13.03 60.73
N GLU A 109 54.23 11.85 61.26
CA GLU A 109 54.57 10.70 60.41
C GLU A 109 53.27 10.02 59.94
N THR A 110 53.16 9.77 58.64
CA THR A 110 52.07 9.04 58.00
C THR A 110 52.55 7.69 57.43
N PRO A 111 53.03 6.75 58.28
CA PRO A 111 53.50 5.46 57.81
C PRO A 111 52.36 4.67 57.14
N GLY A 112 52.64 4.10 55.97
CA GLY A 112 51.70 3.30 55.18
C GLY A 112 50.89 4.08 54.13
N LEU A 113 51.08 5.40 53.99
CA LEU A 113 50.38 6.19 52.97
C LEU A 113 50.76 5.79 51.53
N ALA A 114 52.00 5.33 51.32
CA ALA A 114 52.44 4.77 50.05
C ALA A 114 51.68 3.49 49.69
N ASP A 115 51.49 2.58 50.65
CA ASP A 115 50.72 1.35 50.45
C ASP A 115 49.24 1.67 50.10
N VAL A 116 48.70 2.74 50.68
CA VAL A 116 47.34 3.24 50.33
C VAL A 116 47.30 3.79 48.91
N ARG A 117 48.32 4.53 48.47
CA ARG A 117 48.43 5.01 47.08
C ARG A 117 48.45 3.85 46.09
N ASP A 118 49.32 2.87 46.33
CA ASP A 118 49.46 1.71 45.47
C ASP A 118 48.14 0.94 45.40
N SER A 119 47.45 0.75 46.54
CA SER A 119 46.14 0.11 46.59
C SER A 119 45.08 0.89 45.82
N VAL A 120 45.05 2.23 45.92
CA VAL A 120 44.13 3.08 45.16
C VAL A 120 44.42 2.95 43.66
N ASP A 121 45.68 3.06 43.25
CA ASP A 121 46.06 2.92 41.84
C ASP A 121 45.67 1.55 41.27
N GLU A 122 45.93 0.46 42.01
CA GLU A 122 45.52 -0.89 41.63
C GLU A 122 43.98 -1.02 41.53
N THR A 123 43.21 -0.38 42.43
CA THR A 123 41.74 -0.42 42.34
C THR A 123 41.21 0.35 41.14
N PHE A 124 41.81 1.49 40.79
CA PHE A 124 41.39 2.27 39.63
C PHE A 124 41.78 1.58 38.33
N GLU A 125 42.97 0.97 38.23
CA GLU A 125 43.35 0.16 37.08
C GLU A 125 42.41 -1.04 36.88
N ALA A 126 42.05 -1.74 37.97
CA ALA A 126 41.08 -2.82 37.90
C ALA A 126 39.67 -2.33 37.49
N ALA A 127 39.23 -1.18 38.02
CA ALA A 127 37.94 -0.60 37.67
C ALA A 127 37.86 -0.13 36.21
N ASP A 128 38.96 0.44 35.70
CA ASP A 128 39.07 0.88 34.31
C ASP A 128 38.98 -0.32 33.35
N ALA A 129 39.76 -1.38 33.62
CA ALA A 129 39.72 -2.62 32.84
C ALA A 129 38.35 -3.31 32.86
N GLU A 130 37.68 -3.32 34.02
CA GLU A 130 36.31 -3.86 34.14
C GLU A 130 35.32 -3.02 33.31
N TYR A 131 35.44 -1.68 33.34
CA TYR A 131 34.58 -0.77 32.59
C TYR A 131 34.77 -0.92 31.08
N GLU A 132 36.02 -1.04 30.63
CA GLU A 132 36.37 -1.31 29.23
C GLU A 132 35.74 -2.64 28.77
N HIS A 133 35.93 -3.71 29.54
CA HIS A 133 35.34 -5.01 29.22
C HIS A 133 33.81 -4.96 29.15
N VAL A 134 33.15 -4.28 30.10
CA VAL A 134 31.68 -4.14 30.09
C VAL A 134 31.22 -3.35 28.86
N ALA A 135 31.90 -2.24 28.56
CA ALA A 135 31.55 -1.43 27.41
C ALA A 135 31.76 -2.21 26.09
N ASP A 136 32.82 -3.01 25.97
CA ASP A 136 33.04 -3.85 24.79
C ASP A 136 31.98 -4.91 24.65
N GLY A 137 31.63 -5.58 25.75
CA GLY A 137 30.55 -6.57 25.75
C GLY A 137 29.21 -5.98 25.34
N VAL A 138 28.91 -4.71 25.70
CA VAL A 138 27.69 -4.02 25.26
C VAL A 138 27.75 -3.71 23.77
N VAL A 139 28.87 -3.19 23.26
CA VAL A 139 29.03 -2.90 21.82
C VAL A 139 28.93 -4.18 21.00
N GLU A 140 29.69 -5.23 21.33
CA GLU A 140 29.62 -6.52 20.64
C GLU A 140 28.21 -7.11 20.67
N ASN A 141 27.49 -7.00 21.80
CA ASN A 141 26.13 -7.49 21.90
C ASN A 141 25.17 -6.73 20.97
N VAL A 142 25.29 -5.40 20.89
CA VAL A 142 24.49 -4.57 20.00
C VAL A 142 24.83 -4.87 18.54
N GLU A 143 26.11 -4.97 18.19
CA GLU A 143 26.56 -5.33 16.84
C GLU A 143 26.00 -6.69 16.42
N GLN A 144 26.06 -7.69 17.29
CA GLN A 144 25.51 -9.01 17.02
C GLN A 144 23.98 -9.00 16.86
N GLN A 145 23.26 -8.17 17.63
CA GLN A 145 21.82 -7.97 17.45
C GLN A 145 21.49 -7.28 16.12
N VAL A 146 22.29 -6.27 15.73
CA VAL A 146 22.12 -5.57 14.44
C VAL A 146 22.41 -6.51 13.29
N GLU A 147 23.48 -7.29 13.34
CA GLU A 147 23.83 -8.27 12.30
C GLU A 147 22.72 -9.31 12.11
N LEU A 148 22.16 -9.82 13.21
CA LEU A 148 21.00 -10.71 13.16
C LEU A 148 19.78 -10.03 12.51
N LEU A 149 19.52 -8.76 12.86
CA LEU A 149 18.40 -7.99 12.32
C LEU A 149 18.57 -7.74 10.81
N LEU A 150 19.79 -7.41 10.38
CA LEU A 150 20.14 -7.23 8.96
C LEU A 150 19.97 -8.55 8.19
N ALA A 151 20.47 -9.66 8.71
CA ALA A 151 20.31 -10.97 8.09
C ALA A 151 18.83 -11.39 7.97
N PHE A 152 18.03 -11.12 9.01
CA PHE A 152 16.59 -11.36 8.97
C PHE A 152 15.89 -10.49 7.92
N ASN A 153 16.26 -9.21 7.82
CA ASN A 153 15.70 -8.31 6.83
C ASN A 153 16.10 -8.75 5.40
N GLU A 154 17.35 -9.17 5.16
CA GLU A 154 17.82 -9.66 3.85
C GLU A 154 17.04 -10.93 3.43
N GLN A 155 16.74 -11.80 4.41
CA GLN A 155 15.88 -12.95 4.20
C GLN A 155 14.43 -12.54 3.86
N LEU A 156 13.91 -11.47 4.49
CA LEU A 156 12.59 -10.95 4.13
C LEU A 156 12.59 -10.35 2.73
N GLU A 157 13.63 -9.61 2.35
CA GLU A 157 13.80 -9.05 1.01
C GLU A 157 13.74 -10.14 -0.06
N THR A 158 14.53 -11.20 0.11
CA THR A 158 14.53 -12.33 -0.82
C THR A 158 13.14 -12.95 -0.95
N GLN A 159 12.43 -13.15 0.17
CA GLN A 159 11.07 -13.68 0.17
C GLN A 159 10.07 -12.74 -0.52
N PHE A 160 10.21 -11.43 -0.34
CA PHE A 160 9.36 -10.46 -1.02
C PHE A 160 9.63 -10.48 -2.53
N LEU A 161 10.89 -10.46 -2.96
CA LEU A 161 11.25 -10.51 -4.37
C LEU A 161 10.72 -11.78 -5.06
N ASP A 162 10.90 -12.95 -4.43
CA ASP A 162 10.38 -14.23 -4.94
C ASP A 162 8.85 -14.21 -5.09
N LEU A 163 8.13 -13.69 -4.09
CA LEU A 163 6.67 -13.59 -4.13
C LEU A 163 6.18 -12.64 -5.23
N LEU A 164 6.92 -11.56 -5.46
CA LEU A 164 6.62 -10.60 -6.52
C LEU A 164 6.86 -11.20 -7.92
N GLU A 165 7.94 -11.96 -8.10
CA GLU A 165 8.20 -12.71 -9.35
C GLU A 165 7.10 -13.75 -9.62
N GLU A 166 6.68 -14.49 -8.58
CA GLU A 166 5.57 -15.44 -8.69
C GLU A 166 4.26 -14.75 -9.08
N LEU A 167 4.00 -13.56 -8.52
CA LEU A 167 2.82 -12.78 -8.87
C LEU A 167 2.86 -12.28 -10.31
N GLU A 168 4.02 -11.81 -10.79
CA GLU A 168 4.21 -11.40 -12.19
C GLU A 168 4.02 -12.56 -13.16
N ALA A 169 4.60 -13.73 -12.86
CA ALA A 169 4.41 -14.93 -13.66
C ALA A 169 2.94 -15.37 -13.71
N GLY A 170 2.24 -15.27 -12.57
CA GLY A 170 0.81 -15.57 -12.47
C GLY A 170 -0.06 -14.60 -13.27
N THR A 171 0.22 -13.30 -13.21
CA THR A 171 -0.54 -12.30 -13.98
C THR A 171 -0.27 -12.38 -15.48
N GLU A 172 0.97 -12.64 -15.90
CA GLU A 172 1.31 -12.86 -17.30
C GLU A 172 0.60 -14.10 -17.87
N ALA A 173 0.52 -15.19 -17.09
CA ALA A 173 -0.22 -16.39 -17.48
C ALA A 173 -1.71 -16.10 -17.69
N VAL A 174 -2.34 -15.36 -16.77
CA VAL A 174 -3.75 -14.95 -16.88
C VAL A 174 -3.98 -14.04 -18.09
N ALA A 175 -3.07 -13.11 -18.38
CA ALA A 175 -3.18 -12.24 -19.54
C ALA A 175 -3.01 -12.98 -20.89
N GLN A 176 -2.16 -14.00 -20.94
CA GLN A 176 -2.04 -14.87 -22.10
C GLN A 176 -3.30 -15.71 -22.32
N GLU A 177 -3.91 -16.21 -21.25
CA GLU A 177 -5.16 -16.99 -21.32
C GLU A 177 -6.36 -16.12 -21.75
N ALA A 178 -6.43 -14.89 -21.24
CA ALA A 178 -7.42 -13.90 -21.69
C ALA A 178 -7.24 -13.54 -23.18
N SER A 179 -6.00 -13.35 -23.64
CA SER A 179 -5.70 -13.08 -25.05
C SER A 179 -6.07 -14.25 -25.97
N ARG A 180 -5.81 -15.50 -25.55
CA ARG A 180 -6.22 -16.69 -26.32
C ARG A 180 -7.73 -16.82 -26.46
N SER A 181 -8.47 -16.47 -25.42
CA SER A 181 -9.93 -16.55 -25.41
C SER A 181 -10.59 -15.50 -26.32
N ILE A 182 -9.87 -14.44 -26.68
CA ILE A 182 -10.35 -13.37 -27.56
C ILE A 182 -10.10 -13.68 -29.05
N ASP A 183 -9.13 -14.53 -29.37
CA ASP A 183 -8.68 -14.80 -30.75
C ASP A 183 -9.25 -16.09 -31.36
N GLU A 184 -10.09 -16.85 -30.63
CA GLU A 184 -10.79 -18.01 -31.18
C GLU A 184 -11.98 -17.51 -32.04
N PRO A 185 -12.01 -17.76 -33.36
CA PRO A 185 -13.13 -17.35 -34.18
C PRO A 185 -14.35 -18.17 -33.74
N VAL A 186 -15.35 -17.51 -33.18
CA VAL A 186 -16.68 -18.08 -32.96
C VAL A 186 -17.25 -18.41 -34.34
N GLU A 187 -17.10 -19.66 -34.78
CA GLU A 187 -17.72 -20.17 -36.00
C GLU A 187 -19.21 -20.37 -35.71
N ILE A 188 -20.01 -19.32 -35.95
CA ILE A 188 -21.47 -19.41 -35.89
C ILE A 188 -21.93 -20.19 -37.13
N ASP A 189 -22.17 -21.49 -36.95
CA ASP A 189 -22.89 -22.31 -37.91
C ASP A 189 -24.34 -21.82 -37.96
N ILE A 190 -24.69 -21.06 -39.01
CA ILE A 190 -26.07 -20.60 -39.26
C ILE A 190 -26.76 -21.73 -40.04
N PRO A 191 -27.71 -22.48 -39.45
CA PRO A 191 -28.53 -23.40 -40.21
C PRO A 191 -29.55 -22.58 -41.00
N ASP A 192 -29.46 -22.65 -42.32
CA ASP A 192 -30.51 -22.22 -43.24
C ASP A 192 -31.67 -23.22 -43.18
N ASP A 193 -32.69 -22.95 -42.36
CA ASP A 193 -34.02 -23.52 -42.57
C ASP A 193 -35.15 -22.61 -42.10
N SER A 194 -36.09 -22.42 -43.00
CA SER A 194 -37.22 -21.52 -42.91
C SER A 194 -38.36 -22.15 -42.10
N THR A 195 -38.50 -21.79 -40.82
CA THR A 195 -39.79 -21.88 -40.12
C THR A 195 -39.96 -20.75 -39.12
N THR A 196 -41.04 -20.00 -39.33
CA THR A 196 -41.49 -18.85 -38.57
C THR A 196 -41.74 -19.19 -37.10
N ASP A 197 -40.99 -18.55 -36.20
CA ASP A 197 -41.45 -18.17 -34.87
C ASP A 197 -40.90 -16.76 -34.57
N ALA A 198 -41.79 -15.83 -34.25
CA ALA A 198 -41.48 -14.43 -34.07
C ALA A 198 -41.04 -14.21 -32.61
N GLY A 199 -39.74 -14.07 -32.36
CA GLY A 199 -39.25 -13.89 -30.98
C GLY A 199 -37.75 -13.68 -30.81
N ALA A 200 -37.07 -12.99 -31.74
CA ALA A 200 -35.64 -12.69 -31.59
C ALA A 200 -35.23 -11.34 -32.22
N GLY A 201 -36.15 -10.39 -32.32
CA GLY A 201 -35.88 -9.01 -32.75
C GLY A 201 -36.18 -7.96 -31.67
N ASP A 202 -36.67 -8.37 -30.50
CA ASP A 202 -37.31 -7.46 -29.54
C ASP A 202 -36.43 -7.14 -28.33
N SER A 203 -35.40 -7.93 -28.04
CA SER A 203 -34.55 -7.76 -26.85
C SER A 203 -33.71 -6.46 -26.84
N ILE A 204 -33.50 -5.82 -28.00
CA ILE A 204 -32.77 -4.55 -28.11
C ILE A 204 -33.68 -3.36 -27.79
N ASN A 205 -34.99 -3.49 -28.01
CA ASN A 205 -35.97 -2.44 -27.74
C ASN A 205 -36.82 -2.74 -26.49
N ASP A 206 -36.45 -3.75 -25.70
CA ASP A 206 -37.15 -4.14 -24.48
C ASP A 206 -37.02 -3.03 -23.43
N VAL A 207 -38.09 -2.81 -22.67
CA VAL A 207 -38.16 -1.80 -21.61
C VAL A 207 -37.12 -2.04 -20.49
N GLU A 208 -36.62 -3.27 -20.34
CA GLU A 208 -35.55 -3.63 -19.38
C GLU A 208 -34.16 -3.06 -19.77
N THR A 209 -34.00 -2.55 -21.00
CA THR A 209 -32.75 -1.88 -21.43
C THR A 209 -32.57 -0.47 -20.85
N VAL A 210 -33.64 0.13 -20.33
CA VAL A 210 -33.63 1.48 -19.73
C VAL A 210 -32.99 1.43 -18.34
N GLU A 211 -32.08 2.37 -18.08
CA GLU A 211 -31.30 2.37 -16.84
C GLU A 211 -32.22 2.64 -15.64
N GLY A 212 -32.29 1.68 -14.73
CA GLY A 212 -33.18 1.74 -13.56
C GLY A 212 -34.52 1.01 -13.73
N ILE A 213 -34.83 0.47 -14.91
CA ILE A 213 -35.91 -0.50 -15.13
C ILE A 213 -35.33 -1.90 -15.01
N GLY A 214 -35.29 -2.42 -13.78
CA GLY A 214 -34.92 -3.81 -13.53
C GLY A 214 -36.06 -4.79 -13.87
N PRO A 215 -35.81 -6.11 -13.80
CA PRO A 215 -36.78 -7.15 -14.19
C PRO A 215 -38.13 -7.02 -13.47
N THR A 216 -38.13 -6.55 -12.22
CA THR A 216 -39.36 -6.31 -11.44
C THR A 216 -40.24 -5.19 -12.01
N TYR A 217 -39.64 -4.11 -12.50
CA TYR A 217 -40.39 -3.00 -13.10
C TYR A 217 -40.78 -3.34 -14.54
N ALA A 218 -39.90 -4.00 -15.28
CA ALA A 218 -40.18 -4.49 -16.63
C ALA A 218 -41.38 -5.44 -16.65
N GLU A 219 -41.48 -6.40 -15.70
CA GLU A 219 -42.63 -7.31 -15.62
C GLU A 219 -43.95 -6.57 -15.40
N ARG A 220 -43.98 -5.56 -14.50
CA ARG A 220 -45.17 -4.74 -14.24
C ARG A 220 -45.59 -3.89 -15.44
N LEU A 221 -44.61 -3.37 -16.19
CA LEU A 221 -44.85 -2.59 -17.40
C LEU A 221 -45.39 -3.48 -18.54
N ARG A 222 -44.83 -4.69 -18.71
CA ARG A 222 -45.33 -5.69 -19.65
C ARG A 222 -46.76 -6.14 -19.33
N ASP A 223 -47.10 -6.30 -18.05
CA ASP A 223 -48.47 -6.61 -17.61
C ASP A 223 -49.50 -5.51 -18.01
N ALA A 224 -49.03 -4.27 -18.18
CA ALA A 224 -49.83 -3.16 -18.69
C ALA A 224 -49.76 -2.97 -20.21
N GLY A 225 -49.01 -3.83 -20.92
CA GLY A 225 -48.82 -3.77 -22.38
C GLY A 225 -47.71 -2.82 -22.83
N ILE A 226 -46.82 -2.40 -21.92
CA ILE A 226 -45.67 -1.55 -22.19
C ILE A 226 -44.43 -2.43 -22.20
N GLU A 227 -44.17 -3.06 -23.34
CA GLU A 227 -43.10 -4.05 -23.49
C GLU A 227 -41.82 -3.43 -24.07
N THR A 228 -41.96 -2.37 -24.87
CA THR A 228 -40.83 -1.75 -25.58
C THR A 228 -40.51 -0.33 -25.11
N VAL A 229 -39.29 0.11 -25.39
CA VAL A 229 -38.83 1.50 -25.22
C VAL A 229 -39.74 2.49 -25.97
N SER A 230 -40.30 2.09 -27.12
CA SER A 230 -41.23 2.93 -27.88
C SER A 230 -42.60 3.05 -27.20
N ASP A 231 -43.08 2.00 -26.53
CA ASP A 231 -44.33 2.03 -25.78
C ASP A 231 -44.15 2.87 -24.50
N LEU A 232 -42.97 2.79 -23.88
CA LEU A 232 -42.59 3.60 -22.74
C LEU A 232 -42.62 5.10 -23.11
N ALA A 233 -41.99 5.48 -24.23
CA ALA A 233 -41.96 6.87 -24.72
C ALA A 233 -43.34 7.43 -25.13
N ALA A 234 -44.30 6.55 -25.44
CA ALA A 234 -45.66 6.95 -25.79
C ALA A 234 -46.58 7.12 -24.56
N SER A 235 -46.12 6.75 -23.37
CA SER A 235 -46.89 6.74 -22.13
C SER A 235 -46.65 7.99 -21.29
N ASP A 236 -47.65 8.39 -20.49
CA ASP A 236 -47.53 9.54 -19.61
C ASP A 236 -46.83 9.18 -18.28
N THR A 237 -46.07 10.12 -17.71
CA THR A 237 -45.34 9.94 -16.44
C THR A 237 -46.21 9.44 -15.29
N ALA A 238 -47.43 9.97 -15.17
CA ALA A 238 -48.38 9.59 -14.13
C ALA A 238 -48.89 8.16 -14.31
N GLU A 239 -49.11 7.74 -15.55
CA GLU A 239 -49.55 6.38 -15.89
C GLU A 239 -48.43 5.37 -15.61
N LEU A 240 -47.19 5.69 -15.99
CA LEU A 240 -46.03 4.85 -15.72
C LEU A 240 -45.75 4.70 -14.21
N ALA A 241 -45.92 5.76 -13.44
CA ALA A 241 -45.75 5.72 -11.99
C ALA A 241 -46.76 4.79 -11.31
N ASP A 242 -48.02 4.85 -11.73
CA ASP A 242 -49.10 3.99 -11.23
C ASP A 242 -48.90 2.53 -11.64
N VAL A 243 -48.54 2.28 -12.91
CA VAL A 243 -48.32 0.92 -13.44
C VAL A 243 -47.12 0.25 -12.78
N ALA A 244 -45.98 0.95 -12.70
CA ALA A 244 -44.76 0.36 -12.16
C ALA A 244 -44.73 0.38 -10.61
N ASP A 245 -45.71 1.02 -9.97
CA ASP A 245 -45.79 1.26 -8.52
C ASP A 245 -44.49 1.92 -8.03
N THR A 246 -44.24 3.10 -8.59
CA THR A 246 -43.05 3.93 -8.37
C THR A 246 -43.44 5.41 -8.23
N SER A 247 -42.47 6.29 -7.95
CA SER A 247 -42.71 7.73 -7.92
C SER A 247 -42.74 8.33 -9.34
N GLU A 248 -43.56 9.36 -9.56
CA GLU A 248 -43.59 10.14 -10.81
C GLU A 248 -42.20 10.68 -11.19
N SER A 249 -41.39 11.07 -10.20
CA SER A 249 -40.01 11.51 -10.45
C SER A 249 -39.17 10.42 -11.10
N ARG A 250 -39.33 9.16 -10.67
CA ARG A 250 -38.57 8.03 -11.21
C ARG A 250 -39.09 7.60 -12.59
N ALA A 251 -40.40 7.67 -12.80
CA ALA A 251 -41.00 7.44 -14.11
C ALA A 251 -40.57 8.53 -15.12
N GLN A 252 -40.43 9.78 -14.66
CA GLN A 252 -39.93 10.89 -15.48
C GLN A 252 -38.48 10.64 -15.92
N ASP A 253 -37.62 10.17 -15.01
CA ASP A 253 -36.23 9.84 -15.32
C ASP A 253 -36.14 8.79 -16.45
N TRP A 254 -37.07 7.82 -16.48
CA TRP A 254 -37.14 6.82 -17.55
C TRP A 254 -37.61 7.40 -18.89
N LEU A 255 -38.58 8.32 -18.88
CA LEU A 255 -39.06 9.01 -20.09
C LEU A 255 -37.98 9.93 -20.69
N ASP A 256 -37.29 10.69 -19.84
CA ASP A 256 -36.21 11.58 -20.25
C ASP A 256 -35.05 10.80 -20.92
N GLN A 257 -34.83 9.54 -20.53
CA GLN A 257 -33.81 8.67 -21.12
C GLN A 257 -34.18 8.16 -22.52
N VAL A 258 -35.47 8.03 -22.82
CA VAL A 258 -35.94 7.46 -24.11
C VAL A 258 -36.36 8.52 -25.12
N GLU A 259 -36.65 9.75 -24.68
CA GLU A 259 -36.90 10.92 -25.55
C GLU A 259 -35.62 11.71 -25.92
N GLY A 260 -34.49 11.37 -25.30
CA GLY A 260 -33.20 12.08 -25.38
C GLY A 260 -32.30 11.79 -26.58
#